data_AF-A0A1I1FPZ3-F1
#
_entry.id   AF-A0A1I1FPZ3-F1
#
_cell.length_a   1.000
_cell.length_b   1.000
_cell.length_c   1.000
_cell.angle_alpha   90.00
_cell.angle_beta   90.00
_cell.angle_gamma   90.00
#
_symmetry.space_group_name_H-M   'P 1'
#
loop_
_entity.id
_entity.type
_entity.pdbx_description
1 polymer ?
#
loop_
_entity_poly.entity_id
_entity_poly.type
_entity_poly.pdbx_seq_one_letter_code
_entity_poly.pdbx_strand_id
1 'polypeptide(L)'
;MSEYIYKVGDDFESDDKEYVALKTDKGQQITVALGVSGVPFKGRFDKESIFFSYDSDYKDTVQEIMEKITSDKYADQRDEIEKHRREKDYLFFIPAVAEILRMTEGTLRRRPLDIQLAVCKRYADIWGCDTYTIQHKLRDAMMLIIKPELTDSDKEKAVGKD
;
A
#
# COMPACT_ATOMS: atom_id res chain seq x y z
N MET A 1 -12.33 19.89 23.33
CA MET A 1 -11.22 18.95 23.07
C MET A 1 -10.21 19.67 22.18
N SER A 2 -8.94 19.75 22.56
CA SER A 2 -7.93 20.38 21.71
C SER A 2 -7.80 19.63 20.39
N GLU A 3 -7.74 20.35 19.29
CA GLU A 3 -7.40 19.79 17.98
C GLU A 3 -5.97 19.26 18.05
N TYR A 4 -5.83 17.95 18.22
CA TYR A 4 -4.52 17.32 18.29
C TYR A 4 -3.90 17.33 16.89
N ILE A 5 -2.74 17.97 16.77
CA ILE A 5 -1.97 18.06 15.53
C ILE A 5 -0.96 16.91 15.54
N TYR A 6 -1.07 16.00 14.57
CA TYR A 6 -0.12 14.92 14.36
C TYR A 6 1.04 15.41 13.52
N LYS A 7 2.29 15.25 14.00
CA LYS A 7 3.50 15.46 13.19
C LYS A 7 3.88 14.13 12.54
N VAL A 8 4.27 14.17 11.27
CA VAL A 8 4.48 12.98 10.43
C VAL A 8 5.68 13.14 9.51
N GLY A 9 6.21 12.00 9.08
CA GLY A 9 7.42 11.95 8.26
C GLY A 9 8.68 12.28 9.08
N ASP A 10 9.80 12.28 8.39
CA ASP A 10 11.12 12.47 8.98
C ASP A 10 11.82 13.67 8.33
N ASP A 11 12.83 14.21 9.00
CA ASP A 11 13.70 15.19 8.36
C ASP A 11 14.44 14.54 7.18
N PHE A 12 14.30 15.16 6.01
CA PHE A 12 14.95 14.74 4.78
C PHE A 12 15.73 15.92 4.18
N GLU A 13 16.93 15.60 3.70
CA GLU A 13 17.75 16.49 2.90
C GLU A 13 17.35 16.29 1.44
N SER A 14 16.91 17.38 0.80
CA SER A 14 16.63 17.45 -0.62
C SER A 14 16.86 18.89 -1.04
N ASP A 15 17.50 19.07 -2.18
CA ASP A 15 17.75 20.37 -2.78
C ASP A 15 16.45 20.98 -3.34
N ASP A 16 15.49 20.14 -3.73
CA ASP A 16 14.24 20.53 -4.37
C ASP A 16 13.01 19.98 -3.63
N LYS A 17 12.34 20.86 -2.88
CA LYS A 17 11.15 20.52 -2.07
C LYS A 17 9.87 21.07 -2.67
N GLU A 18 8.86 20.22 -2.79
CA GLU A 18 7.48 20.63 -3.08
C GLU A 18 6.64 20.67 -1.78
N TYR A 19 5.56 21.47 -1.80
CA TYR A 19 4.72 21.71 -0.63
C TYR A 19 3.24 21.49 -0.97
N VAL A 20 2.53 20.82 -0.07
CA VAL A 20 1.09 20.55 -0.18
C VAL A 20 0.39 21.06 1.07
N ALA A 21 -0.72 21.78 0.85
CA ALA A 21 -1.62 22.25 1.89
C ALA A 21 -3.07 21.99 1.43
N LEU A 22 -3.80 21.16 2.15
CA LEU A 22 -5.14 20.73 1.76
C LEU A 22 -6.10 20.71 2.94
N LYS A 23 -7.35 21.10 2.70
CA LYS A 23 -8.45 20.88 3.63
C LYS A 23 -9.06 19.51 3.36
N THR A 24 -8.84 18.56 4.26
CA THR A 24 -9.31 17.18 4.13
C THR A 24 -9.27 16.46 5.47
N ASP A 25 -10.22 15.56 5.69
CA ASP A 25 -10.25 14.61 6.80
C ASP A 25 -9.36 13.37 6.55
N LYS A 26 -8.73 13.27 5.36
CA LYS A 26 -7.94 12.11 4.93
C LYS A 26 -6.46 12.19 5.28
N GLY A 27 -6.05 13.12 6.15
CA GLY A 27 -4.64 13.36 6.50
C GLY A 27 -3.89 12.09 6.94
N GLN A 28 -4.53 11.23 7.74
CA GLN A 28 -3.95 9.95 8.14
C GLN A 28 -3.74 9.00 6.94
N GLN A 29 -4.72 8.89 6.04
CA GLN A 29 -4.64 7.99 4.88
C GLN A 29 -3.54 8.43 3.93
N ILE A 30 -3.43 9.73 3.67
CA ILE A 30 -2.37 10.33 2.85
C ILE A 30 -1.00 10.01 3.45
N THR A 31 -0.82 10.28 4.75
CA THR A 31 0.44 10.01 5.45
C THR A 31 0.87 8.55 5.34
N VAL A 32 -0.07 7.62 5.54
CA VAL A 32 0.21 6.19 5.44
C VAL A 32 0.62 5.80 4.01
N ALA A 33 -0.09 6.31 3.00
CA ALA A 33 0.24 6.05 1.60
C ALA A 33 1.64 6.57 1.24
N LEU A 34 1.97 7.80 1.62
CA LEU A 34 3.31 8.39 1.42
C LEU A 34 4.42 7.52 2.04
N GLY A 35 4.23 7.09 3.29
CA GLY A 35 5.20 6.25 3.98
C GLY A 35 5.35 4.85 3.36
N VAL A 36 4.24 4.23 2.93
CA VAL A 36 4.28 2.91 2.27
C VAL A 36 4.94 3.00 0.88
N SER A 37 4.73 4.10 0.17
CA SER A 37 5.36 4.43 -1.11
C SER A 37 6.81 4.87 -0.99
N GLY A 38 7.34 5.03 0.23
CA GLY A 38 8.74 5.41 0.45
C GLY A 38 9.05 6.86 0.07
N VAL A 39 8.03 7.73 0.00
CA VAL A 39 8.23 9.15 -0.29
C VAL A 39 8.97 9.79 0.90
N PRO A 40 10.08 10.52 0.68
CA PRO A 40 10.67 11.38 1.71
C PRO A 40 9.78 12.59 1.94
N PHE A 41 9.16 12.69 3.11
CA PHE A 41 8.27 13.80 3.45
C PHE A 41 8.37 14.19 4.92
N LYS A 42 7.97 15.43 5.21
CA LYS A 42 7.78 15.95 6.56
C LYS A 42 6.54 16.82 6.61
N GLY A 43 5.72 16.64 7.62
CA GLY A 43 4.48 17.39 7.70
C GLY A 43 3.71 17.25 9.00
N ARG A 44 2.46 17.67 8.92
CA ARG A 44 1.48 17.55 9.99
C ARG A 44 0.07 17.45 9.44
N PHE A 45 -0.82 16.83 10.19
CA PHE A 45 -2.25 16.83 9.88
C PHE A 45 -3.09 16.94 11.16
N ASP A 46 -4.31 17.41 11.01
CA ASP A 46 -5.37 17.37 12.01
C ASP A 46 -6.64 16.76 11.38
N LYS A 47 -7.81 17.00 11.97
CA LYS A 47 -9.07 16.42 11.48
C LYS A 47 -9.61 17.09 10.21
N GLU A 48 -9.12 18.27 9.87
CA GLU A 48 -9.67 19.11 8.80
C GLU A 48 -8.62 19.47 7.74
N SER A 49 -7.34 19.28 8.03
CA SER A 49 -6.27 19.68 7.14
C SER A 49 -5.02 18.80 7.22
N ILE A 50 -4.26 18.83 6.14
CA ILE A 50 -2.91 18.27 6.06
C ILE A 50 -1.97 19.29 5.40
N PHE A 51 -0.76 19.39 5.95
CA PHE A 51 0.34 20.18 5.41
C PHE A 51 1.63 19.37 5.42
N PHE A 52 2.28 19.21 4.28
CA PHE A 52 3.57 18.53 4.22
C PHE A 52 4.44 19.05 3.08
N SER A 53 5.75 18.89 3.25
CA SER A 53 6.74 19.03 2.19
C SER A 53 7.30 17.66 1.83
N TYR A 54 7.67 17.47 0.56
CA TYR A 54 8.27 16.24 0.08
C TYR A 54 9.36 16.51 -0.96
N ASP A 55 10.18 15.51 -1.23
CA ASP A 55 11.22 15.55 -2.26
C ASP A 55 10.60 15.56 -3.67
N SER A 56 10.92 16.57 -4.48
CA SER A 56 10.25 16.82 -5.76
C SER A 56 10.37 15.68 -6.78
N ASP A 57 11.38 14.82 -6.65
CA ASP A 57 11.55 13.60 -7.44
C ASP A 57 10.34 12.63 -7.33
N TYR A 58 9.54 12.74 -6.27
CA TYR A 58 8.36 11.91 -6.02
C TYR A 58 7.05 12.57 -6.46
N LYS A 59 7.11 13.65 -7.23
CA LYS A 59 5.91 14.41 -7.65
C LYS A 59 4.83 13.54 -8.27
N ASP A 60 5.17 12.67 -9.21
CA ASP A 60 4.20 11.80 -9.88
C ASP A 60 3.55 10.82 -8.88
N THR A 61 4.35 10.25 -7.97
CA THR A 61 3.89 9.38 -6.88
C THR A 61 2.91 10.12 -5.96
N VAL A 62 3.28 11.33 -5.51
CA VAL A 62 2.42 12.15 -4.63
C VAL A 62 1.14 12.53 -5.35
N GLN A 63 1.21 12.96 -6.61
CA GLN A 63 0.04 13.33 -7.40
C GLN A 63 -0.95 12.16 -7.53
N GLU A 64 -0.47 10.95 -7.83
CA GLU A 64 -1.34 9.77 -7.93
C GLU A 64 -2.01 9.42 -6.59
N ILE A 65 -1.24 9.46 -5.49
CA ILE A 65 -1.77 9.24 -4.13
C ILE A 65 -2.86 10.26 -3.82
N MET A 66 -2.60 11.54 -4.10
CA MET A 66 -3.57 12.60 -3.86
C MET A 66 -4.84 12.40 -4.69
N GLU A 67 -4.71 12.08 -5.98
CA GLU A 67 -5.87 11.84 -6.84
C GLU A 67 -6.71 10.67 -6.32
N LYS A 68 -6.09 9.55 -5.95
CA LYS A 68 -6.81 8.38 -5.41
C LYS A 68 -7.52 8.66 -4.10
N ILE A 69 -6.93 9.44 -3.20
CA ILE A 69 -7.48 9.65 -1.86
C ILE A 69 -8.52 10.78 -1.84
N THR A 70 -8.31 11.86 -2.60
CA THR A 70 -9.13 13.08 -2.46
C THR A 70 -10.01 13.40 -3.66
N SER A 71 -9.76 12.85 -4.85
CA SER A 71 -10.56 13.17 -6.04
C SER A 71 -11.86 12.39 -6.11
N ASP A 72 -12.93 13.00 -6.61
CA ASP A 72 -14.22 12.34 -6.82
C ASP A 72 -14.15 11.23 -7.88
N LYS A 73 -13.16 11.29 -8.79
CA LYS A 73 -12.90 10.25 -9.80
C LYS A 73 -12.77 8.84 -9.20
N TYR A 74 -12.29 8.76 -7.96
CA TYR A 74 -12.04 7.50 -7.26
C TYR A 74 -13.02 7.26 -6.10
N ALA A 75 -14.10 8.04 -5.98
CA ALA A 75 -15.04 7.91 -4.86
C ALA A 75 -15.70 6.53 -4.80
N ASP A 76 -16.23 6.04 -5.92
CA ASP A 76 -16.87 4.72 -5.99
C ASP A 76 -15.89 3.60 -5.63
N GLN A 77 -14.65 3.68 -6.11
CA GLN A 77 -13.61 2.70 -5.78
C GLN A 77 -13.22 2.73 -4.31
N ARG A 78 -13.17 3.92 -3.67
CA ARG A 78 -12.93 4.03 -2.22
C ARG A 78 -14.05 3.38 -1.42
N ASP A 79 -15.30 3.59 -1.82
CA ASP A 79 -16.47 3.04 -1.15
C ASP A 79 -16.52 1.50 -1.29
N GLU A 80 -16.18 0.96 -2.47
CA GLU A 80 -16.03 -0.48 -2.68
C GLU A 80 -14.91 -1.06 -1.80
N ILE A 81 -13.74 -0.41 -1.77
CA ILE A 81 -12.61 -0.85 -0.94
C ILE A 81 -13.01 -0.92 0.54
N GLU A 82 -13.66 0.12 1.06
CA GLU A 82 -14.08 0.17 2.47
C GLU A 82 -15.17 -0.86 2.78
N LYS A 83 -16.16 -1.02 1.89
CA LYS A 83 -17.22 -2.02 2.04
C LYS A 83 -16.65 -3.44 2.16
N HIS A 84 -15.84 -3.87 1.18
CA HIS A 84 -15.30 -5.22 1.15
C HIS A 84 -14.25 -5.46 2.25
N ARG A 85 -13.53 -4.42 2.69
CA ARG A 85 -12.70 -4.49 3.92
C ARG A 85 -13.54 -4.79 5.16
N ARG A 86 -14.66 -4.08 5.35
CA ARG A 86 -15.56 -4.25 6.50
C ARG A 86 -16.20 -5.65 6.51
N GLU A 87 -16.63 -6.12 5.34
CA GLU A 87 -17.25 -7.44 5.16
C GLU A 87 -16.22 -8.59 5.15
N LYS A 88 -14.92 -8.27 5.11
CA LYS A 88 -13.81 -9.22 4.96
C LYS A 88 -13.90 -10.06 3.68
N ASP A 89 -14.59 -9.54 2.66
CA ASP A 89 -14.74 -10.17 1.36
C ASP A 89 -13.61 -9.76 0.41
N TYR A 90 -12.39 -10.18 0.75
CA TYR A 90 -11.20 -9.77 -0.01
C TYR A 90 -11.11 -10.42 -1.39
N LEU A 91 -11.70 -11.60 -1.58
CA LEU A 91 -11.63 -12.31 -2.88
C LEU A 91 -12.38 -11.56 -3.99
N PHE A 92 -13.24 -10.61 -3.64
CA PHE A 92 -13.81 -9.63 -4.58
C PHE A 92 -12.73 -8.94 -5.42
N PHE A 93 -11.55 -8.66 -4.83
CA PHE A 93 -10.48 -7.93 -5.50
C PHE A 93 -9.60 -8.77 -6.44
N ILE A 94 -9.89 -10.06 -6.65
CA ILE A 94 -9.13 -10.91 -7.56
C ILE A 94 -8.95 -10.29 -8.97
N PRO A 95 -9.99 -9.74 -9.62
CA PRO A 95 -9.85 -9.10 -10.93
C PRO A 95 -8.83 -7.96 -10.92
N ALA A 96 -9.00 -7.01 -10.00
CA ALA A 96 -8.12 -5.84 -9.88
C ALA A 96 -6.68 -6.23 -9.54
N VAL A 97 -6.49 -7.19 -8.63
CA VAL A 97 -5.16 -7.68 -8.24
C VAL A 97 -4.48 -8.39 -9.41
N ALA A 98 -5.21 -9.22 -10.15
CA ALA A 98 -4.67 -9.91 -11.32
C ALA A 98 -4.22 -8.92 -12.40
N GLU A 99 -5.02 -7.89 -12.66
CA GLU A 99 -4.69 -6.80 -13.59
C GLU A 99 -3.40 -6.07 -13.17
N ILE A 100 -3.31 -5.63 -11.91
CA ILE A 100 -2.12 -4.94 -11.39
C ILE A 100 -0.87 -5.82 -11.47
N LEU A 101 -1.02 -7.12 -11.16
CA LEU A 101 0.06 -8.09 -11.25
C LEU A 101 0.39 -8.51 -12.69
N ARG A 102 -0.36 -8.01 -13.69
CA ARG A 102 -0.23 -8.36 -15.12
C ARG A 102 -0.34 -9.87 -15.37
N MET A 103 -1.33 -10.49 -14.75
CA MET A 103 -1.69 -11.90 -14.97
C MET A 103 -3.20 -12.07 -15.15
N THR A 104 -3.63 -13.25 -15.58
CA THR A 104 -5.07 -13.53 -15.70
C THR A 104 -5.68 -13.85 -14.34
N GLU A 105 -6.97 -13.53 -14.17
CA GLU A 105 -7.73 -13.93 -12.98
C GLU A 105 -7.62 -15.43 -12.70
N GLY A 106 -7.72 -16.25 -13.74
CA GLY A 106 -7.58 -17.70 -13.62
C GLY A 106 -6.22 -18.12 -13.07
N THR A 107 -5.15 -17.37 -13.38
CA THR A 107 -3.82 -17.63 -12.82
C THR A 107 -3.78 -17.35 -11.33
N LEU A 108 -4.40 -16.25 -10.88
CA LEU A 108 -4.48 -15.92 -9.45
C LEU A 108 -5.39 -16.91 -8.69
N ARG A 109 -6.54 -17.29 -9.27
CA ARG A 109 -7.49 -18.26 -8.69
C ARG A 109 -6.93 -19.67 -8.53
N ARG A 110 -5.89 -20.03 -9.29
CA ARG A 110 -5.19 -21.33 -9.16
C ARG A 110 -4.18 -21.35 -8.02
N ARG A 111 -3.89 -20.22 -7.39
CA ARG A 111 -3.02 -20.17 -6.21
C ARG A 111 -3.74 -20.75 -4.99
N PRO A 112 -3.03 -21.27 -4.00
CA PRO A 112 -3.58 -21.56 -2.68
C PRO A 112 -4.44 -20.40 -2.13
N LEU A 113 -5.53 -20.74 -1.42
CA LEU A 113 -6.53 -19.76 -0.97
C LEU A 113 -5.96 -18.70 -0.03
N ASP A 114 -5.03 -19.10 0.83
CA ASP A 114 -4.26 -18.22 1.71
C ASP A 114 -3.45 -17.20 0.92
N ILE A 115 -2.83 -17.59 -0.19
CA ILE A 115 -2.14 -16.65 -1.10
C ILE A 115 -3.14 -15.66 -1.70
N GLN A 116 -4.26 -16.15 -2.23
CA GLN A 116 -5.30 -15.30 -2.81
C GLN A 116 -5.79 -14.26 -1.79
N LEU A 117 -6.11 -14.69 -0.58
CA LEU A 117 -6.55 -13.83 0.51
C LEU A 117 -5.47 -12.84 0.93
N ALA A 118 -4.22 -13.29 1.08
CA ALA A 118 -3.12 -12.43 1.50
C ALA A 118 -2.88 -11.28 0.52
N VAL A 119 -2.85 -11.56 -0.78
CA VAL A 119 -2.61 -10.52 -1.79
C VAL A 119 -3.81 -9.59 -1.95
N CYS A 120 -5.04 -10.11 -1.89
CA CYS A 120 -6.22 -9.27 -2.02
C CYS A 120 -6.46 -8.40 -0.78
N LYS A 121 -6.19 -8.93 0.42
CA LYS A 121 -6.17 -8.13 1.64
C LYS A 121 -5.09 -7.06 1.57
N ARG A 122 -3.88 -7.42 1.11
CA ARG A 122 -2.79 -6.46 0.95
C ARG A 122 -3.15 -5.36 -0.02
N TYR A 123 -3.77 -5.69 -1.15
CA TYR A 123 -4.28 -4.71 -2.12
C TYR A 123 -5.25 -3.74 -1.48
N ALA A 124 -6.25 -4.27 -0.77
CA ALA A 124 -7.21 -3.44 -0.07
C ALA A 124 -6.47 -2.50 0.88
N ASP A 125 -5.53 -2.99 1.71
CA ASP A 125 -4.74 -2.22 2.69
C ASP A 125 -3.95 -1.05 2.08
N ILE A 126 -3.38 -1.24 0.88
CA ILE A 126 -2.48 -0.27 0.24
C ILE A 126 -3.08 0.45 -0.98
N TRP A 127 -4.38 0.29 -1.26
CA TRP A 127 -5.03 0.80 -2.47
C TRP A 127 -4.79 2.30 -2.73
N GLY A 128 -4.67 3.11 -1.67
CA GLY A 128 -4.40 4.55 -1.77
C GLY A 128 -2.97 4.93 -2.19
N CYS A 129 -2.05 3.96 -2.32
CA CYS A 129 -0.68 4.20 -2.78
C CYS A 129 -0.63 4.40 -4.31
N ASP A 130 0.51 4.85 -4.83
CA ASP A 130 0.78 4.88 -6.27
C ASP A 130 0.82 3.46 -6.87
N THR A 131 0.58 3.37 -8.18
CA THR A 131 0.45 2.08 -8.88
C THR A 131 1.73 1.24 -8.81
N TYR A 132 2.90 1.87 -8.86
CA TYR A 132 4.18 1.16 -8.76
C TYR A 132 4.32 0.48 -7.39
N THR A 133 4.06 1.22 -6.31
CA THR A 133 4.10 0.69 -4.94
C THR A 133 3.11 -0.45 -4.76
N ILE A 134 1.86 -0.30 -5.24
CA ILE A 134 0.87 -1.38 -5.14
C ILE A 134 1.39 -2.64 -5.85
N GLN A 135 1.83 -2.52 -7.10
CA GLN A 135 2.33 -3.66 -7.86
C GLN A 135 3.52 -4.34 -7.17
N HIS A 136 4.48 -3.57 -6.68
CA HIS A 136 5.66 -4.09 -6.01
C HIS A 136 5.29 -4.85 -4.72
N LYS A 137 4.50 -4.25 -3.84
CA LYS A 137 4.07 -4.89 -2.58
C LYS A 137 3.20 -6.13 -2.81
N LEU A 138 2.40 -6.17 -3.88
CA LEU A 138 1.63 -7.36 -4.23
C LEU A 138 2.51 -8.49 -4.76
N ARG A 139 3.57 -8.18 -5.52
CA ARG A 139 4.56 -9.17 -5.93
C ARG A 139 5.31 -9.75 -4.73
N ASP A 140 5.68 -8.92 -3.77
CA ASP A 140 6.31 -9.39 -2.53
C ASP A 140 5.39 -10.35 -1.76
N ALA A 141 4.11 -9.98 -1.60
CA ALA A 141 3.11 -10.81 -0.93
C ALA A 141 2.90 -12.15 -1.65
N MET A 142 2.95 -12.18 -2.99
CA MET A 142 2.92 -13.41 -3.78
C MET A 142 4.14 -14.31 -3.54
N MET A 143 5.34 -13.73 -3.34
CA MET A 143 6.59 -14.47 -3.18
C MET A 143 6.87 -14.92 -1.74
N LEU A 144 6.45 -14.14 -0.74
CA LEU A 144 6.70 -14.45 0.68
C LEU A 144 5.98 -15.72 1.16
N ILE A 145 4.97 -16.18 0.43
CA ILE A 145 4.24 -17.44 0.69
C ILE A 145 4.90 -18.63 -0.06
N ILE A 146 5.99 -18.39 -0.80
CA ILE A 146 6.81 -19.41 -1.49
C ILE A 146 8.11 -19.68 -0.73
N LYS A 147 8.31 -19.21 0.52
CA LYS A 147 9.38 -19.80 1.33
C LYS A 147 9.00 -21.26 1.58
N PRO A 148 9.74 -22.25 1.05
CA PRO A 148 9.56 -23.61 1.51
C PRO A 148 9.91 -23.57 2.99
N GLU A 149 9.02 -24.04 3.85
CA GLU A 149 9.49 -24.56 5.12
C GLU A 149 10.54 -25.60 4.76
N LEU A 150 11.80 -25.34 5.11
CA LEU A 150 12.82 -26.37 5.11
C LEU A 150 12.24 -27.49 5.97
N THR A 151 11.86 -28.57 5.32
CA THR A 151 11.40 -29.75 6.03
C THR A 151 12.56 -30.24 6.89
N ASP A 152 12.29 -30.83 8.05
CA ASP A 152 13.37 -31.33 8.90
C ASP A 152 14.27 -32.36 8.19
N SER A 153 13.81 -32.94 7.06
CA SER A 153 14.62 -33.78 6.16
C SER A 153 15.77 -33.05 5.46
N ASP A 154 15.69 -31.73 5.31
CA ASP A 154 16.75 -30.91 4.70
C ASP A 154 17.85 -30.54 5.71
N LYS A 155 17.55 -30.61 7.02
CA LYS A 155 18.55 -30.38 8.09
C LYS A 155 19.42 -31.61 8.35
N GLU A 156 18.90 -32.82 8.13
CA GLU A 156 19.65 -34.07 8.30
C GLU A 156 20.71 -34.30 7.21
N LYS A 157 20.58 -33.66 6.03
CA LYS A 157 21.59 -33.80 4.95
C LYS A 157 22.79 -32.87 5.09
N ALA A 158 22.76 -31.92 6.02
CA ALA A 158 23.85 -30.97 6.27
C ALA A 158 24.77 -31.36 7.43
N VAL A 159 24.46 -32.44 8.15
CA VAL A 159 25.27 -32.94 9.27
C VAL A 159 25.71 -34.37 8.99
N GLY A 160 26.94 -34.52 8.50
CA GLY A 160 27.77 -35.70 8.72
C GLY A 160 27.51 -36.91 7.82
N LYS A 161 28.40 -37.10 6.83
CA LYS A 161 29.00 -38.42 6.60
C LYS A 161 30.50 -38.27 6.83
N ASP A 162 30.94 -38.68 8.01
CA ASP A 162 32.30 -39.20 8.19
C ASP A 162 32.46 -40.50 7.39
#